data_AF-A0A510Y3K9-F1
#
_entry.id   AF-A0A510Y3K9-F1
#
_cell.length_a   1.000
_cell.length_b   1.000
_cell.length_c   1.000
_cell.angle_alpha   90.00
_cell.angle_beta   90.00
_cell.angle_gamma   90.00
#
_symmetry.space_group_name_H-M   'P 1'
#
loop_
_entity.id
_entity.type
_entity.pdbx_description
1 polymer ?
#
loop_
_entity_poly.entity_id
_entity_poly.type
_entity_poly.pdbx_seq_one_letter_code
_entity_poly.pdbx_strand_id
1 'polypeptide(L)'
;MKFSEMNKAQLREARNELTQELKTKTVLRPTKVMNLTDNGVQIEGGKVPANFERDGVGGDLYIRSKCSRHSGSQISVIELLEVENVINDFYDAYINDQE
;
A
#
# COMPACT_ATOMS: atom_id res chain seq x y z
N MET A 1 4.82 6.50 -15.38
CA MET A 1 6.02 5.63 -15.44
C MET A 1 5.74 4.36 -14.66
N LYS A 2 5.97 3.18 -15.24
CA LYS A 2 5.70 1.92 -14.55
C LYS A 2 6.77 1.64 -13.49
N PHE A 3 6.41 1.01 -12.37
CA PHE A 3 7.39 0.61 -11.35
C PHE A 3 8.39 -0.42 -11.90
N SER A 4 7.97 -1.25 -12.87
CA SER A 4 8.85 -2.17 -13.60
C SER A 4 9.98 -1.48 -14.40
N GLU A 5 9.82 -0.19 -14.72
CA GLU A 5 10.79 0.60 -15.47
C GLU A 5 11.75 1.38 -14.55
N MET A 6 11.47 1.40 -13.24
CA MET A 6 12.26 2.13 -12.26
C MET A 6 13.53 1.37 -11.86
N ASN A 7 14.61 2.11 -11.62
CA ASN A 7 15.82 1.55 -11.04
C ASN A 7 15.66 1.29 -9.53
N LYS A 8 16.63 0.58 -8.93
CA LYS A 8 16.57 0.21 -7.50
C LYS A 8 16.47 1.40 -6.54
N ALA A 9 17.06 2.54 -6.88
CA ALA A 9 17.01 3.74 -6.03
C ALA A 9 15.64 4.39 -6.10
N GLN A 10 15.08 4.54 -7.30
CA GLN A 10 13.72 5.05 -7.53
C GLN A 10 12.66 4.17 -6.86
N LEU A 11 12.76 2.84 -6.99
CA LEU A 11 11.86 1.90 -6.29
C LEU A 11 11.99 1.98 -4.77
N ARG A 12 13.16 2.34 -4.24
CA ARG A 12 13.33 2.55 -2.80
C ARG A 12 12.65 3.84 -2.35
N GLU A 13 12.76 4.90 -3.14
CA GLU A 13 12.13 6.19 -2.88
C GLU A 13 10.60 6.08 -2.92
N ALA A 14 10.05 5.52 -3.99
CA ALA A 14 8.61 5.27 -4.14
C ALA A 14 8.04 4.43 -2.97
N ARG A 15 8.75 3.38 -2.54
CA ARG A 15 8.33 2.59 -1.36
C ARG A 15 8.37 3.39 -0.07
N ASN A 16 9.36 4.27 0.11
CA ASN A 16 9.45 5.11 1.29
C ASN A 16 8.33 6.15 1.33
N GLU A 17 8.05 6.77 0.18
CA GLU A 17 6.97 7.73 0.00
C GLU A 17 5.61 7.11 0.35
N LEU A 18 5.25 5.99 -0.30
CA LEU A 18 4.02 5.27 0.02
C LEU A 18 3.95 4.83 1.50
N THR A 19 5.08 4.41 2.09
CA THR A 19 5.14 4.09 3.52
C THR A 19 4.81 5.32 4.39
N GLN A 20 5.31 6.50 4.05
CA GLN A 20 5.05 7.73 4.80
C GLN A 20 3.62 8.24 4.61
N GLU A 21 3.08 8.12 3.40
CA GLU A 21 1.68 8.44 3.14
C GLU A 21 0.75 7.57 3.95
N LEU A 22 0.93 6.24 3.92
CA LEU A 22 0.13 5.31 4.70
C LEU A 22 0.26 5.56 6.22
N LYS A 23 1.43 5.99 6.71
CA LYS A 23 1.62 6.36 8.13
C LYS A 23 0.88 7.65 8.51
N THR A 24 0.86 8.62 7.62
CA THR A 24 0.31 9.96 7.87
C THR A 24 -1.20 9.99 7.67
N LYS A 25 -1.69 9.35 6.61
CA LYS A 25 -3.06 9.45 6.14
C LYS A 25 -3.98 8.34 6.64
N THR A 26 -3.44 7.25 7.21
CA THR A 26 -4.26 6.08 7.58
C THR A 26 -3.90 5.53 8.96
N VAL A 27 -4.80 4.70 9.49
CA VAL A 27 -4.60 3.99 10.77
C VAL A 27 -3.71 2.76 10.65
N LEU A 28 -3.36 2.33 9.43
CA LEU A 28 -2.56 1.14 9.17
C LEU A 28 -1.18 1.25 9.82
N ARG A 29 -0.58 2.46 9.72
CA ARG A 29 0.75 2.81 10.25
C ARG A 29 1.79 1.72 10.01
N PRO A 30 1.99 1.31 8.74
CA PRO A 30 2.86 0.20 8.42
C PRO A 30 4.31 0.49 8.78
N THR A 31 5.10 -0.54 9.00
CA THR A 31 6.54 -0.35 9.25
C THR A 31 7.26 -0.05 7.94
N LYS A 32 6.90 -0.77 6.87
CA LYS A 32 7.49 -0.64 5.53
C LYS A 32 6.59 -1.24 4.44
N VAL A 33 6.76 -0.75 3.22
CA VAL A 33 6.34 -1.44 1.98
C VAL A 33 7.46 -2.40 1.56
N MET A 34 7.14 -3.70 1.46
CA MET A 34 8.09 -4.75 1.13
C MET A 34 8.30 -4.90 -0.37
N ASN A 35 7.20 -5.04 -1.10
CA ASN A 35 7.18 -5.23 -2.53
C ASN A 35 6.26 -4.18 -3.16
N LEU A 36 6.68 -3.63 -4.29
CA LEU A 36 5.92 -2.66 -5.07
C LEU A 36 6.12 -3.03 -6.55
N THR A 37 5.03 -3.36 -7.23
CA THR A 37 5.00 -3.73 -8.64
C THR A 37 3.95 -2.88 -9.37
N ASP A 38 3.88 -2.99 -10.69
CA ASP A 38 2.90 -2.25 -11.50
C ASP A 38 1.44 -2.51 -11.11
N ASN A 39 1.18 -3.66 -10.48
CA ASN A 39 -0.18 -4.13 -10.21
C ASN A 39 -0.42 -4.45 -8.74
N GLY A 40 0.55 -4.20 -7.84
CA GLY A 40 0.32 -4.58 -6.45
C GLY A 40 1.41 -4.18 -5.49
N VAL A 41 0.99 -4.05 -4.24
CA VAL A 41 1.86 -3.65 -3.13
C VAL A 41 1.69 -4.60 -1.95
N GLN A 42 2.82 -4.98 -1.36
CA GLN A 42 2.87 -5.75 -0.13
C GLN A 42 3.30 -4.85 1.02
N ILE A 43 2.43 -4.73 2.01
CA ILE A 43 2.63 -3.87 3.18
C ILE A 43 2.88 -4.74 4.42
N GLU A 44 3.91 -4.38 5.19
CA GLU A 44 4.32 -5.13 6.39
C GLU A 44 4.35 -4.23 7.64
N GLY A 45 3.97 -4.84 8.77
CA GLY A 45 3.91 -4.18 10.08
C GLY A 45 2.64 -3.36 10.27
N GLY A 46 2.62 -2.53 11.32
CA GLY A 46 1.46 -1.74 11.69
C GLY A 46 0.37 -2.55 12.42
N LYS A 47 -0.87 -2.06 12.40
CA LYS A 47 -2.00 -2.75 13.04
C LYS A 47 -2.23 -4.12 12.38
N VAL A 48 -2.26 -4.19 11.05
CA VAL A 48 -2.60 -5.40 10.30
C VAL A 48 -1.77 -5.46 9.01
N PRO A 49 -1.05 -6.55 8.70
CA PRO A 49 -0.38 -6.66 7.41
C PRO A 49 -1.39 -6.76 6.26
N ALA A 50 -1.12 -6.08 5.15
CA ALA A 50 -2.03 -6.00 4.01
C ALA A 50 -1.30 -6.23 2.67
N ASN A 51 -2.03 -6.72 1.68
CA ASN A 51 -1.63 -6.77 0.28
C ASN A 51 -2.71 -6.07 -0.54
N PHE A 52 -2.33 -5.31 -1.54
CA PHE A 52 -3.27 -4.71 -2.47
C PHE A 52 -2.93 -5.15 -3.89
N GLU A 53 -3.94 -5.55 -4.65
CA GLU A 53 -3.82 -5.96 -6.05
C GLU A 53 -4.74 -5.08 -6.91
N ARG A 54 -4.19 -4.40 -7.91
CA ARG A 54 -4.93 -3.47 -8.77
C ARG A 54 -5.60 -4.24 -9.92
N ASP A 55 -6.86 -3.97 -10.20
CA ASP A 55 -7.67 -4.71 -11.19
C ASP A 55 -8.23 -3.85 -12.34
N GLY A 56 -7.75 -2.62 -12.52
CA GLY A 56 -8.18 -1.72 -13.58
C GLY A 56 -9.46 -0.92 -13.30
N VAL A 57 -10.18 -1.20 -12.19
CA VAL A 57 -11.37 -0.42 -11.76
C VAL A 57 -11.33 0.05 -10.31
N GLY A 58 -10.41 -0.47 -9.48
CA GLY A 58 -10.24 0.01 -8.11
C GLY A 58 -9.32 -0.85 -7.24
N GLY A 59 -9.07 -2.10 -7.63
CA GLY A 59 -8.22 -3.04 -6.92
C GLY A 59 -8.84 -3.62 -5.65
N ASP A 60 -8.22 -4.70 -5.16
CA ASP A 60 -8.65 -5.45 -3.99
C ASP A 60 -7.61 -5.34 -2.86
N LEU A 61 -8.06 -4.97 -1.65
CA LEU A 61 -7.24 -4.94 -0.43
C LEU A 61 -7.41 -6.22 0.40
N TYR A 62 -6.38 -7.05 0.44
CA TYR A 62 -6.32 -8.29 1.22
C TYR A 62 -5.65 -8.08 2.58
N ILE A 63 -6.37 -8.42 3.64
CA ILE A 63 -5.86 -8.34 5.01
C ILE A 63 -5.35 -9.70 5.48
N ARG A 64 -4.09 -9.78 5.90
CA ARG A 64 -3.46 -11.03 6.34
C ARG A 64 -3.65 -11.22 7.85
N SER A 65 -4.19 -12.39 8.23
CA SER A 65 -4.53 -12.74 9.63
C SER A 65 -3.34 -12.87 10.58
N LYS A 66 -2.10 -12.87 10.08
CA LYS A 66 -0.91 -12.83 10.93
C LYS A 66 -0.60 -11.40 11.40
N CYS A 67 -1.55 -10.79 12.12
CA CYS A 67 -1.12 -9.87 13.18
C CYS A 67 -0.18 -10.64 14.11
N SER A 68 0.77 -9.96 14.75
CA SER A 68 1.67 -10.61 15.70
C SER A 68 0.89 -11.47 16.71
N ARG A 69 1.49 -12.57 17.18
CA ARG A 69 0.89 -13.51 18.15
C ARG A 69 0.41 -12.84 19.46
N HIS A 70 0.74 -11.56 19.66
CA HIS A 70 0.49 -10.76 20.84
C HIS A 70 -0.49 -9.58 20.62
N SER A 71 -1.01 -9.37 19.41
CA SER A 71 -1.88 -8.23 19.11
C SER A 71 -2.99 -8.63 18.14
N GLY A 72 -4.18 -8.97 18.66
CA GLY A 72 -5.38 -8.88 17.84
C GLY A 72 -5.59 -7.41 17.51
N SER A 73 -5.58 -7.07 16.22
CA SER A 73 -5.84 -5.71 15.76
C SER A 73 -7.18 -5.66 15.08
N GLN A 74 -7.92 -4.58 15.33
CA GLN A 74 -9.19 -4.30 14.68
C GLN A 74 -9.03 -3.08 13.79
N ILE A 75 -9.63 -3.17 12.61
CA ILE A 75 -9.74 -2.11 11.63
C ILE A 75 -11.19 -2.19 11.12
N SER A 76 -11.86 -1.05 11.06
CA SER A 76 -13.19 -0.90 10.48
C SER A 76 -13.13 -0.94 8.96
N VAL A 77 -14.27 -1.20 8.32
CA VAL A 77 -14.39 -1.15 6.86
C VAL A 77 -14.02 0.24 6.31
N ILE A 78 -14.38 1.31 7.01
CA ILE A 78 -14.05 2.68 6.58
C ILE A 78 -12.53 2.89 6.56
N GLU A 79 -11.84 2.45 7.61
CA GLU A 79 -10.38 2.52 7.69
C GLU A 79 -9.70 1.66 6.60
N LEU A 80 -10.32 0.56 6.14
CA LEU A 80 -9.83 -0.21 4.99
C LEU A 80 -9.98 0.56 3.68
N LEU A 81 -11.13 1.20 3.47
CA LEU A 81 -11.37 2.02 2.29
C LEU A 81 -10.42 3.22 2.23
N GLU A 82 -10.11 3.84 3.38
CA GLU A 82 -9.09 4.91 3.45
C GLU A 82 -7.70 4.41 3.02
N VAL A 83 -7.32 3.20 3.43
CA VAL A 83 -6.05 2.58 3.01
C VAL A 83 -6.05 2.31 1.50
N GLU A 84 -7.13 1.73 0.99
CA GLU A 84 -7.30 1.44 -0.43
C GLU A 84 -7.20 2.72 -1.28
N ASN A 85 -7.92 3.77 -0.90
CA ASN A 85 -7.90 5.05 -1.59
C ASN A 85 -6.50 5.68 -1.61
N VAL A 86 -5.76 5.67 -0.50
CA VAL A 86 -4.37 6.19 -0.48
C VAL A 86 -3.46 5.40 -1.42
N ILE A 87 -3.64 4.08 -1.52
CA ILE A 87 -2.86 3.25 -2.45
C ILE A 87 -3.27 3.57 -3.89
N ASN A 88 -4.56 3.68 -4.18
CA ASN A 88 -5.05 4.03 -5.51
C ASN A 88 -4.54 5.40 -5.96
N ASP A 89 -4.68 6.44 -5.13
CA ASP A 89 -4.19 7.79 -5.40
C ASP A 89 -2.69 7.78 -5.69
N PHE A 90 -1.91 7.01 -4.91
CA PHE A 90 -0.48 6.84 -5.15
C PHE A 90 -0.22 6.20 -6.51
N TYR A 91 -0.92 5.14 -6.87
CA TYR A 91 -0.77 4.50 -8.18
C TYR A 91 -1.21 5.41 -9.33
N ASP A 92 -2.24 6.22 -9.15
CA ASP A 92 -2.72 7.17 -10.15
C ASP A 92 -1.68 8.26 -10.43
N ALA A 93 -1.07 8.82 -9.38
CA ALA A 93 0.01 9.81 -9.51
C ALA A 93 1.23 9.26 -10.29
N TYR A 94 1.51 7.96 -10.19
CA TYR A 94 2.65 7.35 -10.88
C TYR A 94 2.33 6.76 -12.26
N ILE A 95 1.12 6.23 -12.45
CA ILE A 95 0.74 5.48 -13.66
C ILE A 95 -0.14 6.30 -14.60
N ASN A 96 -1.06 7.12 -14.09
CA ASN A 96 -2.11 7.78 -14.89
C ASN A 96 -1.85 9.26 -15.19
N ASP A 97 -0.84 9.89 -14.59
CA ASP A 97 -0.43 11.29 -14.88
C ASP A 97 0.36 11.43 -16.21
N GLN A 98 0.03 10.60 -17.21
CA GLN A 98 0.66 10.54 -18.54
C GLN A 98 -0.35 10.48 -19.71
N GLU A 99 -1.66 10.69 -19.46
CA GLU A 99 -2.65 10.89 -20.55
C GLU A 99 -2.95 12.38 -20.81
#